data_AF-A0A5N4C477-F1
#
_entry.id   AF-A0A5N4C477-F1
#
_cell.length_a   1.000
_cell.length_b   1.000
_cell.length_c   1.000
_cell.angle_alpha   90.00
_cell.angle_beta   90.00
_cell.angle_gamma   90.00
#
_symmetry.space_group_name_H-M   'P 1'
#
loop_
_entity.id
_entity.type
_entity.pdbx_description
1 polymer ?
#
loop_
_entity_poly.entity_id
_entity_poly.type
_entity_poly.pdbx_seq_one_letter_code
_entity_poly.pdbx_strand_id
1 'polypeptide(L)'
;MKLSGRPYRHMGVLGTSKLYDIRKTIFTFTPQFIDQQQFYLALDNKMIVEMLRTDLSYLCSRWRMTGQPTITFPISNSMLDEDGTSLNSSILAALRKMQDGYFGGARIQTGKLSEFLTTSCRTHLSFMDPGPEGKLYSEDYEDYDSELVSGDWMNGYDSASNGKEAS
;
A
#
# COMPACT_ATOMS: atom_id res chain seq x y z
N MET A 1 33.16 16.54 -6.57
CA MET A 1 31.93 16.38 -7.37
C MET A 1 30.96 15.49 -6.60
N LYS A 2 29.72 15.93 -6.33
CA LYS A 2 28.71 15.09 -5.66
C LYS A 2 28.01 14.23 -6.71
N LEU A 3 28.43 12.99 -6.88
CA LEU A 3 27.77 11.98 -7.71
C LEU A 3 26.64 11.33 -6.90
N SER A 4 25.56 12.07 -6.64
CA SER A 4 24.42 11.57 -5.86
C SER A 4 23.51 10.59 -6.62
N GLY A 5 23.88 10.21 -7.85
CA GLY A 5 23.14 9.24 -8.66
C GLY A 5 21.78 9.73 -9.15
N ARG A 6 20.97 8.80 -9.68
CA ARG A 6 19.61 9.08 -10.13
C ARG A 6 18.70 9.24 -8.90
N PRO A 7 17.89 10.31 -8.82
CA PRO A 7 16.93 10.45 -7.71
C PRO A 7 15.96 9.27 -7.68
N TYR A 8 15.56 8.89 -6.47
CA TYR A 8 14.55 7.85 -6.25
C TYR A 8 13.27 8.20 -7.01
N ARG A 9 12.71 7.23 -7.74
CA ARG A 9 11.45 7.38 -8.45
C ARG A 9 10.50 6.28 -8.00
N HIS A 10 9.28 6.68 -7.66
CA HIS A 10 8.22 5.73 -7.39
C HIS A 10 7.93 4.86 -8.63
N MET A 11 7.50 3.63 -8.41
CA MET A 11 7.14 2.72 -9.51
C MET A 11 5.88 3.18 -10.20
N GLY A 12 5.96 3.53 -11.48
CA GLY A 12 4.78 3.90 -12.26
C GLY A 12 3.85 2.72 -12.52
N VAL A 13 2.75 2.99 -13.22
CA VAL A 13 1.64 2.06 -13.52
C VAL A 13 2.11 0.69 -14.02
N LEU A 14 3.12 0.64 -14.90
CA LEU A 14 3.66 -0.63 -15.40
C LEU A 14 4.38 -1.46 -14.32
N GLY A 15 5.03 -0.80 -13.37
CA GLY A 15 5.69 -1.46 -12.25
C GLY A 15 4.68 -1.97 -11.23
N THR A 16 3.72 -1.14 -10.85
CA THR A 16 2.68 -1.52 -9.87
C THR A 16 1.67 -2.55 -10.40
N SER A 17 1.69 -2.85 -11.69
CA SER A 17 0.79 -3.84 -12.32
C SER A 17 1.42 -5.22 -12.51
N LYS A 18 2.37 -5.59 -11.64
CA LYS A 18 3.11 -6.87 -11.69
C LYS A 18 3.14 -7.53 -10.33
N LEU A 19 3.38 -8.83 -10.36
CA LEU A 19 3.77 -9.59 -9.19
C LEU A 19 5.30 -9.67 -9.09
N TYR A 20 5.82 -9.58 -7.89
CA TYR A 20 7.25 -9.57 -7.61
C TYR A 20 7.66 -10.70 -6.69
N ASP A 21 8.58 -11.54 -7.14
CA ASP A 21 9.15 -12.60 -6.32
C ASP A 21 10.37 -12.05 -5.56
N ILE A 22 10.28 -11.93 -4.24
CA ILE A 22 11.35 -11.47 -3.34
C ILE A 22 11.50 -12.49 -2.21
N ARG A 23 12.70 -13.08 -2.01
CA ARG A 23 12.97 -14.01 -0.89
C ARG A 23 11.92 -15.13 -0.75
N LYS A 24 11.46 -15.69 -1.88
CA LYS A 24 10.40 -16.73 -1.98
C LYS A 24 8.98 -16.27 -1.59
N THR A 25 8.77 -14.98 -1.41
CA THR A 25 7.45 -14.38 -1.16
C THR A 25 7.02 -13.55 -2.36
N ILE A 26 5.73 -13.59 -2.68
CA ILE A 26 5.14 -12.80 -3.75
C ILE A 26 4.65 -11.47 -3.17
N PHE A 27 5.09 -10.38 -3.76
CA PHE A 27 4.68 -9.02 -3.44
C PHE A 27 3.97 -8.38 -4.62
N THR A 28 3.11 -7.41 -4.30
CA THR A 28 2.51 -6.51 -5.28
C THR A 28 2.68 -5.09 -4.77
N PHE A 29 2.97 -4.15 -5.67
CA PHE A 29 2.96 -2.75 -5.30
C PHE A 29 1.60 -2.15 -5.61
N THR A 30 1.12 -1.29 -4.72
CA THR A 30 -0.15 -0.59 -4.90
C THR A 30 0.00 0.58 -5.88
N PRO A 31 -1.03 0.94 -6.64
CA PRO A 31 -1.03 2.15 -7.44
C PRO A 31 -0.77 3.39 -6.58
N GLN A 32 0.10 4.28 -7.05
CA GLN A 32 0.50 5.47 -6.30
C GLN A 32 -0.64 6.43 -6.01
N PHE A 33 -1.68 6.46 -6.85
CA PHE A 33 -2.79 7.39 -6.69
C PHE A 33 -3.69 7.10 -5.48
N ILE A 34 -3.49 5.95 -4.82
CA ILE A 34 -4.20 5.57 -3.59
C ILE A 34 -3.44 6.06 -2.34
N ASP A 35 -2.17 6.47 -2.49
CA ASP A 35 -1.35 6.94 -1.38
C ASP A 35 -1.77 8.37 -0.98
N GLN A 36 -2.55 8.45 0.11
CA GLN A 36 -3.03 9.72 0.68
C GLN A 36 -1.92 10.58 1.28
N GLN A 37 -0.77 10.00 1.66
CA GLN A 37 0.34 10.78 2.20
C GLN A 37 1.07 11.55 1.10
N GLN A 38 1.05 11.02 -0.12
CA GLN A 38 1.77 11.59 -1.26
C GLN A 38 0.86 12.35 -2.23
N PHE A 39 -0.45 12.05 -2.23
CA PHE A 39 -1.36 12.57 -3.24
C PHE A 39 -2.71 13.03 -2.65
N TYR A 40 -2.91 14.35 -2.59
CA TYR A 40 -4.15 14.96 -2.08
C TYR A 40 -5.43 14.43 -2.75
N LEU A 41 -5.39 14.15 -4.05
CA LEU A 41 -6.58 13.67 -4.77
C LEU A 41 -7.01 12.27 -4.33
N ALA A 42 -6.17 11.53 -3.60
CA ALA A 42 -6.53 10.28 -2.95
C ALA A 42 -7.52 10.48 -1.77
N LEU A 43 -7.90 11.73 -1.46
CA LEU A 43 -8.99 12.05 -0.54
C LEU A 43 -10.36 12.10 -1.22
N ASP A 44 -10.41 12.19 -2.56
CA ASP A 44 -11.66 12.16 -3.32
C ASP A 44 -11.86 10.79 -3.97
N ASN A 45 -12.83 10.04 -3.46
CA ASN A 45 -13.18 8.71 -3.97
C ASN A 45 -13.58 8.71 -5.46
N LYS A 46 -14.17 9.79 -5.99
CA LYS A 46 -14.47 9.88 -7.43
C LYS A 46 -13.20 10.02 -8.24
N MET A 47 -12.24 10.80 -7.75
CA MET A 47 -10.96 10.98 -8.42
C MET A 47 -10.13 9.69 -8.40
N ILE A 48 -10.12 8.96 -7.28
CA ILE A 48 -9.49 7.63 -7.19
C ILE A 48 -10.07 6.68 -8.25
N VAL A 49 -11.40 6.66 -8.41
CA VAL A 49 -12.07 5.83 -9.43
C VAL A 49 -11.67 6.24 -10.85
N GLU A 50 -11.61 7.53 -11.16
CA GLU A 50 -11.19 8.00 -12.49
C GLU A 50 -9.71 7.75 -12.78
N MET A 51 -8.85 7.80 -11.77
CA MET A 51 -7.44 7.43 -11.91
C MET A 51 -7.28 5.93 -12.15
N LEU A 52 -7.99 5.09 -11.39
CA LEU A 52 -8.03 3.65 -11.64
C LEU A 52 -8.52 3.35 -13.06
N ARG A 53 -9.59 4.03 -13.50
CA ARG A 53 -10.15 3.91 -14.85
C ARG A 53 -9.10 4.26 -15.92
N THR A 54 -8.35 5.34 -15.71
CA THR A 54 -7.29 5.81 -16.60
C THR A 54 -6.15 4.81 -16.69
N ASP A 55 -5.68 4.30 -15.54
CA ASP A 55 -4.60 3.32 -15.46
C ASP A 55 -4.97 2.00 -16.14
N LEU A 56 -6.20 1.51 -15.94
CA LEU A 56 -6.71 0.31 -16.61
C LEU A 56 -6.75 0.48 -18.14
N SER A 57 -7.24 1.62 -18.63
CA SER A 57 -7.23 1.96 -20.06
C SER A 57 -5.82 1.98 -20.64
N TYR A 58 -4.89 2.61 -19.90
CA TYR A 58 -3.49 2.69 -20.28
C TYR A 58 -2.86 1.30 -20.36
N LEU A 59 -3.06 0.46 -19.35
CA LEU A 59 -2.55 -0.91 -19.34
C LEU A 59 -3.11 -1.72 -20.49
N CYS A 60 -4.43 -1.69 -20.72
CA CYS A 60 -5.05 -2.43 -21.81
C CYS A 60 -4.47 -2.06 -23.19
N SER A 61 -4.11 -0.79 -23.41
CA SER A 61 -3.62 -0.30 -24.70
C SER A 61 -2.09 -0.35 -24.84
N ARG A 62 -1.34 -0.26 -23.74
CA ARG A 62 0.11 -0.08 -23.72
C ARG A 62 0.88 -1.23 -23.10
N TRP A 63 0.23 -2.24 -22.54
CA TRP A 63 0.93 -3.40 -22.01
C TRP A 63 1.65 -4.17 -23.13
N ARG A 64 2.95 -4.38 -22.97
CA ARG A 64 3.81 -5.09 -23.94
C ARG A 64 4.67 -6.18 -23.29
N MET A 65 4.41 -6.49 -22.03
CA MET A 65 5.19 -7.47 -21.27
C MET A 65 4.51 -8.84 -21.30
N THR A 66 5.30 -9.90 -21.14
CA THR A 66 4.77 -11.27 -21.02
C THR A 66 3.99 -11.43 -19.72
N GLY A 67 2.83 -12.07 -19.82
CA GLY A 67 1.86 -12.20 -18.72
C GLY A 67 0.91 -11.00 -18.66
N GLN A 68 -0.23 -11.21 -18.04
CA GLN A 68 -1.29 -10.20 -17.93
C GLN A 68 -0.94 -9.18 -16.83
N PRO A 69 -1.27 -7.89 -17.00
CA PRO A 69 -1.13 -6.91 -15.93
C PRO A 69 -2.02 -7.30 -14.75
N THR A 70 -1.52 -7.14 -13.52
CA THR A 70 -2.26 -7.44 -12.28
C THR A 70 -2.16 -6.26 -11.33
N ILE A 71 -3.28 -5.63 -11.05
CA ILE A 71 -3.37 -4.46 -10.18
C ILE A 71 -3.95 -4.87 -8.83
N THR A 72 -3.33 -4.41 -7.75
CA THR A 72 -3.87 -4.54 -6.39
C THR A 72 -4.51 -3.22 -5.97
N PHE A 73 -5.81 -3.23 -5.69
CA PHE A 73 -6.56 -2.04 -5.25
C PHE A 73 -7.01 -2.23 -3.78
N PRO A 74 -6.22 -1.75 -2.80
CA PRO A 74 -6.60 -1.84 -1.39
C PRO A 74 -7.76 -0.89 -1.08
N ILE A 75 -8.72 -1.36 -0.27
CA ILE A 75 -9.81 -0.54 0.26
C ILE A 75 -9.37 0.00 1.62
N SER A 76 -9.34 1.33 1.76
CA SER A 76 -9.05 2.02 3.02
C SER A 76 -10.33 2.53 3.70
N ASN A 77 -10.23 2.92 4.97
CA ASN A 77 -11.35 3.48 5.73
C ASN A 77 -11.93 4.75 5.07
N SER A 78 -11.12 5.56 4.39
CA SER A 78 -11.57 6.74 3.64
C SER A 78 -12.46 6.42 2.43
N MET A 79 -12.48 5.16 2.00
CA MET A 79 -13.35 4.65 0.93
C MET A 79 -14.67 4.10 1.46
N LEU A 80 -14.89 4.14 2.78
CA LEU A 80 -16.15 3.77 3.43
C LEU A 80 -17.08 4.97 3.53
N ASP A 81 -18.34 4.72 3.86
CA ASP A 81 -19.31 5.74 4.24
C ASP A 81 -19.02 6.33 5.63
N GLU A 82 -19.81 7.31 6.05
CA GLU A 82 -19.66 8.00 7.34
C GLU A 82 -19.77 7.03 8.52
N ASP A 83 -20.60 5.99 8.38
CA ASP A 83 -20.82 4.95 9.39
C ASP A 83 -19.71 3.87 9.39
N GLY A 84 -18.76 3.93 8.44
CA GLY A 84 -17.64 3.00 8.29
C GLY A 84 -18.07 1.55 8.03
N THR A 85 -19.33 1.32 7.65
CA THR A 85 -19.91 -0.03 7.54
C THR A 85 -20.18 -0.41 6.09
N SER A 86 -20.35 0.57 5.20
CA SER A 86 -20.54 0.33 3.78
C SER A 86 -19.50 1.08 2.95
N LEU A 87 -19.34 0.67 1.68
CA LEU A 87 -18.45 1.33 0.76
C LEU A 87 -19.07 2.63 0.26
N ASN A 88 -18.24 3.66 0.08
CA ASN A 88 -18.63 4.85 -0.67
C ASN A 88 -19.25 4.47 -2.02
N SER A 89 -20.36 5.11 -2.38
CA SER A 89 -21.15 4.76 -3.57
C SER A 89 -20.35 4.76 -4.87
N SER A 90 -19.35 5.65 -5.00
CA SER A 90 -18.49 5.73 -6.19
C SER A 90 -17.56 4.51 -6.29
N ILE A 91 -16.99 4.09 -5.16
CA ILE A 91 -16.11 2.91 -5.07
C ILE A 91 -16.92 1.65 -5.32
N LEU A 92 -18.07 1.51 -4.65
CA LEU A 92 -18.96 0.36 -4.82
C LEU A 92 -19.40 0.19 -6.28
N ALA A 93 -19.81 1.28 -6.93
CA ALA A 93 -20.20 1.24 -8.34
C ALA A 93 -19.04 0.83 -9.26
N ALA A 94 -17.81 1.30 -8.99
CA ALA A 94 -16.63 0.90 -9.73
C ALA A 94 -16.30 -0.59 -9.55
N LEU A 95 -16.31 -1.09 -8.31
CA LEU A 95 -16.07 -2.50 -8.00
C LEU A 95 -17.08 -3.42 -8.69
N ARG A 96 -18.37 -3.09 -8.66
CA ARG A 96 -19.41 -3.87 -9.38
C ARG A 96 -19.18 -3.89 -10.88
N LYS A 97 -18.87 -2.74 -11.50
CA LYS A 97 -18.54 -2.70 -12.93
C LYS A 97 -17.30 -3.52 -13.28
N MET A 98 -16.30 -3.56 -12.41
CA MET A 98 -15.12 -4.41 -12.60
C MET A 98 -15.48 -5.91 -12.50
N GLN A 99 -16.37 -6.28 -11.58
CA GLN A 99 -16.90 -7.65 -11.47
C GLN A 99 -17.71 -8.07 -12.70
N ASP A 100 -18.40 -7.14 -13.36
CA ASP A 100 -19.09 -7.39 -14.64
C ASP A 100 -18.12 -7.67 -15.81
N GLY A 101 -16.81 -7.53 -15.60
CA GLY A 101 -15.76 -7.93 -16.53
C GLY A 101 -15.28 -6.84 -17.49
N TYR A 102 -15.77 -5.61 -17.36
CA TYR A 102 -15.35 -4.48 -18.20
C TYR A 102 -15.41 -3.13 -17.48
N PHE A 103 -14.27 -2.45 -17.40
CA PHE A 103 -14.21 -1.10 -16.81
C PHE A 103 -13.06 -0.31 -17.44
N GLY A 104 -13.26 1.00 -17.62
CA GLY A 104 -12.22 1.89 -18.16
C GLY A 104 -11.70 1.53 -19.55
N GLY A 105 -12.49 0.88 -20.40
CA GLY A 105 -12.02 0.47 -21.73
C GLY A 105 -11.23 -0.84 -21.74
N ALA A 106 -11.11 -1.50 -20.60
CA ALA A 106 -10.36 -2.74 -20.43
C ALA A 106 -11.30 -3.90 -20.06
N ARG A 107 -11.00 -5.10 -20.58
CA ARG A 107 -11.55 -6.35 -20.03
C ARG A 107 -10.84 -6.64 -18.71
N ILE A 108 -11.61 -6.97 -17.69
CA ILE A 108 -11.11 -7.14 -16.32
C ILE A 108 -11.56 -8.49 -15.79
N GLN A 109 -10.70 -9.12 -15.02
CA GLN A 109 -11.04 -10.30 -14.23
C GLN A 109 -10.70 -10.00 -12.77
N THR A 110 -11.69 -10.14 -11.90
CA THR A 110 -11.53 -10.01 -10.45
C THR A 110 -11.56 -11.39 -9.81
N GLY A 111 -10.75 -11.62 -8.78
CA GLY A 111 -10.65 -12.95 -8.15
C GLY A 111 -9.61 -12.97 -7.04
N LYS A 112 -9.36 -14.15 -6.47
CA LYS A 112 -8.28 -14.31 -5.49
C LYS A 112 -6.94 -14.23 -6.20
N LEU A 113 -5.93 -13.65 -5.54
CA LEU A 113 -4.59 -13.55 -6.10
C LEU A 113 -4.02 -14.89 -6.59
N SER A 114 -4.32 -15.98 -5.87
CA SER A 114 -3.93 -17.35 -6.22
C SER A 114 -4.38 -17.79 -7.62
N GLU A 115 -5.52 -17.29 -8.10
CA GLU A 115 -6.09 -17.63 -9.41
C GLU A 115 -5.30 -16.99 -10.56
N PHE A 116 -4.54 -15.93 -10.28
CA PHE A 116 -3.81 -15.17 -11.30
C PHE A 116 -2.32 -15.51 -11.38
N LEU A 117 -1.76 -16.20 -10.37
CA LEU A 117 -0.31 -16.42 -10.23
C LEU A 117 0.39 -17.04 -11.45
N THR A 118 -0.33 -17.80 -12.26
CA THR A 118 0.20 -18.48 -13.45
C THR A 118 0.08 -17.65 -14.73
N THR A 119 -0.86 -16.69 -14.78
CA THR A 119 -1.12 -15.86 -15.97
C THR A 119 -0.59 -14.44 -15.83
N SER A 120 -0.37 -13.96 -14.59
CA SER A 120 0.14 -12.62 -14.30
C SER A 120 1.58 -12.43 -14.79
N CYS A 121 1.91 -11.19 -15.12
CA CYS A 121 3.29 -10.79 -15.30
C CYS A 121 4.05 -10.82 -13.97
N ARG A 122 5.17 -11.55 -13.95
CA ARG A 122 6.02 -11.76 -12.77
C ARG A 122 7.41 -11.22 -13.00
N THR A 123 8.04 -10.68 -11.96
CA THR A 123 9.43 -10.22 -11.99
C THR A 123 10.13 -10.62 -10.70
N HIS A 124 11.28 -11.27 -10.82
CA HIS A 124 12.09 -11.60 -9.65
C HIS A 124 13.04 -10.45 -9.32
N LEU A 125 13.05 -9.98 -8.07
CA LEU A 125 13.93 -8.90 -7.60
C LEU A 125 15.09 -9.47 -6.80
N SER A 126 16.03 -10.11 -7.50
CA SER A 126 17.18 -10.80 -6.90
C SER A 126 18.10 -9.90 -6.06
N PHE A 127 18.12 -8.59 -6.30
CA PHE A 127 18.92 -7.66 -5.49
C PHE A 127 18.41 -7.51 -4.05
N MET A 128 17.16 -7.91 -3.77
CA MET A 128 16.62 -7.90 -2.42
C MET A 128 16.92 -9.19 -1.64
N ASP A 129 17.46 -10.21 -2.31
CA ASP A 129 17.86 -11.43 -1.63
C ASP A 129 19.04 -11.13 -0.69
N PRO A 130 19.12 -11.77 0.49
CA PRO A 130 20.26 -11.57 1.37
C PRO A 130 21.53 -11.95 0.61
N GLY A 131 22.46 -11.01 0.49
CA GLY A 131 23.81 -11.30 0.02
C GLY A 131 24.49 -12.31 0.94
N PRO A 132 25.65 -12.86 0.55
CA PRO A 132 26.43 -13.76 1.41
C PRO A 132 26.73 -13.17 2.80
N GLU A 133 26.70 -11.85 2.95
CA GLU A 133 26.95 -11.14 4.22
C GLU A 133 25.68 -10.88 5.07
N GLY A 134 24.48 -11.16 4.55
CA GLY A 134 23.21 -10.98 5.26
C GLY A 134 22.95 -11.99 6.39
N LYS A 135 23.89 -12.91 6.64
CA LYS A 135 23.86 -13.85 7.79
C LYS A 135 24.67 -13.36 8.99
N LEU A 136 25.42 -12.27 8.87
CA LEU A 136 26.32 -11.81 9.96
C LEU A 136 25.63 -10.88 10.98
N TYR A 137 24.40 -10.43 10.71
CA TYR A 137 23.71 -9.44 11.55
C TYR A 137 22.55 -10.02 12.37
N SER A 138 22.36 -11.34 12.42
CA SER A 138 21.24 -11.96 13.13
C SER A 138 21.57 -12.53 14.50
N GLU A 139 22.80 -12.40 15.02
CA GLU A 139 23.20 -13.03 16.30
C GLU A 139 23.28 -12.08 17.50
N ASP A 140 23.11 -10.76 17.35
CA ASP A 140 23.33 -9.80 18.45
C ASP A 140 22.10 -8.99 18.91
N TYR A 141 20.89 -9.32 18.45
CA TYR A 141 19.65 -8.71 18.98
C TYR A 141 18.97 -9.66 19.97
N GLU A 142 19.64 -9.90 21.10
CA GLU A 142 19.03 -10.46 22.30
C GLU A 142 18.09 -9.42 22.95
N ASP A 143 16.81 -9.80 23.02
CA ASP A 143 15.85 -9.56 24.12
C ASP A 143 15.77 -8.16 24.78
N TYR A 144 14.88 -7.30 24.26
CA TYR A 144 14.40 -6.08 24.94
C TYR A 144 12.87 -5.95 24.91
N ASP A 145 12.14 -7.07 24.86
CA ASP A 145 10.66 -7.02 24.73
C ASP A 145 9.93 -7.94 25.72
N SER A 146 10.51 -8.17 26.90
CA SER A 146 9.91 -8.98 27.96
C SER A 146 9.54 -8.23 29.26
N GLU A 147 9.77 -6.91 29.37
CA GLU A 147 9.61 -6.18 30.65
C GLU A 147 8.58 -5.02 30.70
N LEU A 148 7.66 -4.91 29.73
CA LEU A 148 6.60 -3.87 29.76
C LEU A 148 5.19 -4.40 30.11
N VAL A 149 5.11 -5.45 30.93
CA VAL A 149 3.83 -5.91 31.53
C VAL A 149 3.97 -6.07 33.04
N SER A 150 4.09 -4.94 33.77
CA SER A 150 3.55 -4.72 35.12
C SER A 150 4.12 -3.44 35.71
N GLY A 151 3.27 -2.47 36.05
CA GLY A 151 3.75 -1.32 36.81
C GLY A 151 2.77 -0.16 36.83
N ASP A 152 1.94 -0.17 37.86
CA ASP A 152 0.91 0.79 38.22
C ASP A 152 1.52 2.16 38.61
N TRP A 153 1.44 3.19 37.75
CA TRP A 153 1.97 4.54 38.03
C TRP A 153 0.97 5.68 37.75
N MET A 154 -0.32 5.41 37.88
CA MET A 154 -1.35 6.47 37.91
C MET A 154 -1.75 6.78 39.36
N ASN A 155 -0.80 7.26 40.16
CA ASN A 155 -1.09 7.88 41.46
C ASN A 155 0.00 8.87 41.82
N GLY A 156 -0.36 10.15 41.91
CA GLY A 156 0.48 11.17 42.54
C GLY A 156 0.74 12.42 41.71
N TYR A 157 -0.30 13.10 41.25
CA TYR A 157 -0.21 14.54 41.04
C TYR A 157 -0.87 15.23 42.22
N ASP A 158 -0.07 15.64 43.20
CA ASP A 158 -0.47 16.73 44.07
C ASP A 158 0.71 17.65 44.42
N SER A 159 0.45 18.93 44.11
CA SER A 159 0.93 20.16 44.75
C SER A 159 2.43 20.49 44.78
N ALA A 160 2.81 21.58 44.09
CA ALA A 160 2.90 22.91 44.73
C ALA A 160 3.66 23.92 43.84
N SER A 161 3.08 25.09 43.56
CA SER A 161 3.83 26.34 43.72
C SER A 161 2.94 27.58 43.84
N ASN A 162 3.23 28.30 44.93
CA ASN A 162 3.11 29.74 45.19
C ASN A 162 1.75 30.43 45.29
N GLY A 163 1.58 31.06 46.45
CA GLY A 163 0.45 31.91 46.81
C GLY A 163 0.62 33.38 46.50
N LYS A 164 -0.40 34.15 46.90
CA LYS A 164 -0.33 35.39 47.71
C LYS A 164 -1.75 35.88 48.02
N GLU A 165 -1.85 36.55 49.17
CA GLU A 165 -3.01 37.12 49.87
C GLU A 165 -3.97 37.99 49.03
N ALA A 166 -5.25 38.02 49.42
CA ALA A 166 -5.98 39.25 49.77
C ALA A 166 -7.36 38.96 50.41
N SER A 167 -7.63 39.73 51.48
CA SER A 167 -8.87 39.96 52.26
C SER A 167 -9.31 38.95 53.32
#